data_AF-A0A1J4N5Z1-F1
#
_entry.id   AF-A0A1J4N5Z1-F1
#
_cell.length_a   1.000
_cell.length_b   1.000
_cell.length_c   1.000
_cell.angle_alpha   90.00
_cell.angle_beta   90.00
_cell.angle_gamma   90.00
#
_symmetry.space_group_name_H-M   'P 1'
#
loop_
_entity.id
_entity.type
_entity.pdbx_description
1 polymer ?
#
loop_
_entity_poly.entity_id
_entity_poly.type
_entity_poly.pdbx_seq_one_letter_code
_entity_poly.pdbx_strand_id
1 'polypeptide(L)'
;MELASVLAGERWSDHPSCTHPLLAYLARLVNDHTSDDGRQQLLPLVPSVVGRRGNDRTSLAVAVAVAAQTILDVPEATQRPLAAGLLQAERLCADAEPDLAATRREAQLALKMVPGAVAWVDRLGIRGRIDAHTFAKRSAPTMVRCTVEGVVVSASPDCDVRLGALLEAGIAASPAPDTVIAAPAFAVGPTGPWPTPTH
;
A
#
# COMPACT_ATOMS: atom_id res chain seq x y z
N MET A 1 -4.16 -7.42 -8.79
CA MET A 1 -2.87 -8.02 -8.37
C MET A 1 -2.44 -9.16 -9.28
N GLU A 2 -3.38 -9.79 -9.95
CA GLU A 2 -3.21 -10.93 -10.83
C GLU A 2 -2.32 -10.62 -12.04
N LEU A 3 -2.47 -9.43 -12.64
CA LEU A 3 -1.57 -8.99 -13.71
C LEU A 3 -0.12 -8.85 -13.20
N ALA A 4 0.09 -8.40 -11.96
CA ALA A 4 1.42 -8.34 -11.36
C ALA A 4 2.01 -9.74 -11.11
N SER A 5 1.17 -10.73 -10.76
CA SER A 5 1.62 -12.13 -10.59
C SER A 5 2.09 -12.72 -11.92
N VAL A 6 1.34 -12.50 -13.01
CA VAL A 6 1.72 -12.93 -14.36
C VAL A 6 3.00 -12.25 -14.83
N LEU A 7 3.13 -10.94 -14.62
CA LEU A 7 4.35 -10.19 -14.98
C LEU A 7 5.59 -10.68 -14.21
N ALA A 8 5.40 -11.20 -12.99
CA ALA A 8 6.47 -11.78 -12.18
C ALA A 8 6.78 -13.25 -12.53
N GLY A 9 6.08 -13.85 -13.51
CA GLY A 9 6.22 -15.27 -13.84
C GLY A 9 5.60 -16.22 -12.80
N GLU A 10 4.75 -15.70 -11.91
CA GLU A 10 4.01 -16.49 -10.93
C GLU A 10 2.71 -17.04 -11.54
N ARG A 11 2.05 -17.96 -10.82
CA ARG A 11 0.68 -18.36 -11.18
C ARG A 11 -0.27 -17.17 -11.02
N TRP A 12 -1.35 -17.14 -11.81
CA TRP A 12 -2.42 -16.16 -11.65
C TRP A 12 -2.94 -16.16 -10.21
N SER A 13 -2.75 -15.06 -9.48
CA SER A 13 -3.14 -14.92 -8.08
C SER A 13 -3.31 -13.46 -7.69
N ASP A 14 -4.29 -13.20 -6.83
CA ASP A 14 -4.50 -11.89 -6.19
C ASP A 14 -3.60 -11.69 -4.95
N HIS A 15 -2.84 -12.72 -4.54
CA HIS A 15 -1.87 -12.70 -3.44
C HIS A 15 -0.48 -13.13 -3.91
N PRO A 16 0.14 -12.40 -4.86
CA PRO A 16 1.43 -12.79 -5.41
C PRO A 16 2.55 -12.69 -4.37
N SER A 17 3.56 -13.54 -4.50
CA SER A 17 4.75 -13.51 -3.64
C SER A 17 5.68 -12.35 -4.01
N CYS A 18 5.61 -11.86 -5.26
CA CYS A 18 6.48 -10.82 -5.82
C CYS A 18 6.25 -9.44 -5.21
N THR A 19 5.18 -9.23 -4.46
CA THR A 19 4.78 -7.94 -3.87
C THR A 19 4.60 -8.09 -2.36
N HIS A 20 5.06 -7.11 -1.58
CA HIS A 20 4.86 -7.07 -0.15
C HIS A 20 3.36 -7.17 0.21
N PRO A 21 2.94 -8.01 1.17
CA PRO A 21 1.52 -8.26 1.45
C PRO A 21 0.68 -7.01 1.72
N LEU A 22 1.23 -6.01 2.43
CA LEU A 22 0.52 -4.75 2.69
C LEU A 22 0.36 -3.90 1.43
N LEU A 23 1.35 -3.89 0.52
CA LEU A 23 1.27 -3.17 -0.75
C LEU A 23 0.25 -3.85 -1.68
N ALA A 24 0.26 -5.18 -1.72
CA ALA A 24 -0.75 -5.96 -2.44
C ALA A 24 -2.16 -5.73 -1.88
N TYR A 25 -2.30 -5.59 -0.55
CA TYR A 25 -3.56 -5.24 0.09
C TYR A 25 -4.04 -3.84 -0.30
N LEU A 26 -3.15 -2.84 -0.25
CA LEU A 26 -3.44 -1.47 -0.72
C LEU A 26 -3.89 -1.46 -2.18
N ALA A 27 -3.15 -2.13 -3.06
CA ALA A 27 -3.46 -2.19 -4.49
C ALA A 27 -4.83 -2.80 -4.78
N ARG A 28 -5.22 -3.85 -4.03
CA ARG A 28 -6.58 -4.41 -4.11
C ARG A 28 -7.63 -3.42 -3.64
N LEU A 29 -7.46 -2.81 -2.48
CA LEU A 29 -8.42 -1.82 -1.97
C LEU A 29 -8.59 -0.64 -2.92
N VAL A 30 -7.50 -0.11 -3.49
CA VAL A 30 -7.54 0.95 -4.50
C VAL A 30 -8.30 0.47 -5.73
N ASN A 31 -7.94 -0.69 -6.29
CA ASN A 31 -8.62 -1.26 -7.45
C ASN A 31 -10.12 -1.52 -7.22
N ASP A 32 -10.50 -1.97 -6.02
CA ASP A 32 -11.89 -2.31 -5.70
C ASP A 32 -12.77 -1.06 -5.58
N HIS A 33 -12.18 0.09 -5.24
CA HIS A 33 -12.89 1.36 -5.08
C HIS A 33 -12.67 2.36 -6.24
N THR A 34 -11.85 2.00 -7.22
CA THR A 34 -11.63 2.83 -8.42
C THR A 34 -12.75 2.56 -9.43
N SER A 35 -13.26 3.63 -10.04
CA SER A 35 -14.28 3.52 -11.09
C SER A 35 -13.76 2.79 -12.33
N ASP A 36 -14.65 2.30 -13.19
CA ASP A 36 -14.25 1.61 -14.43
C ASP A 36 -13.42 2.51 -15.36
N ASP A 37 -13.73 3.81 -15.43
CA ASP A 37 -12.95 4.79 -16.19
C ASP A 37 -11.58 5.04 -15.53
N GLY A 38 -11.54 5.11 -14.19
CA GLY A 38 -10.33 5.31 -13.40
C GLY A 38 -9.35 4.13 -13.47
N ARG A 39 -9.82 2.89 -13.72
CA ARG A 39 -8.96 1.70 -13.80
C ARG A 39 -7.87 1.82 -14.87
N GLN A 40 -8.11 2.58 -15.94
CA GLN A 40 -7.11 2.85 -16.98
C GLN A 40 -5.88 3.59 -16.43
N GLN A 41 -6.05 4.40 -15.40
CA GLN A 41 -4.97 5.15 -14.75
C GLN A 41 -4.12 4.25 -13.84
N LEU A 42 -4.65 3.10 -13.39
CA LEU A 42 -3.91 2.15 -12.56
C LEU A 42 -3.03 1.19 -13.37
N LEU A 43 -3.38 0.92 -14.64
CA LEU A 43 -2.65 -0.01 -15.49
C LEU A 43 -1.14 0.30 -15.59
N PRO A 44 -0.70 1.57 -15.78
CA PRO A 44 0.72 1.92 -15.81
C PRO A 44 1.47 1.64 -14.49
N LEU A 45 0.77 1.55 -13.35
CA LEU A 45 1.37 1.31 -12.03
C LEU A 45 1.61 -0.18 -11.76
N VAL A 46 1.01 -1.09 -12.54
CA VAL A 46 1.10 -2.54 -12.31
C VAL A 46 2.54 -3.06 -12.36
N PRO A 47 3.39 -2.69 -13.34
CA PRO A 47 4.80 -3.09 -13.31
C PRO A 47 5.54 -2.57 -12.08
N SER A 48 5.13 -1.43 -11.53
CA SER A 48 5.79 -0.77 -10.41
C SER A 48 5.60 -1.47 -9.06
N VAL A 49 4.66 -2.40 -8.91
CA VAL A 49 4.51 -3.21 -7.67
C VAL A 49 5.32 -4.51 -7.70
N VAL A 50 5.76 -4.95 -8.88
CA VAL A 50 6.45 -6.23 -9.06
C VAL A 50 7.86 -6.19 -8.46
N GLY A 51 8.25 -7.25 -7.75
CA GLY A 51 9.58 -7.42 -7.18
C GLY A 51 9.80 -6.68 -5.85
N ARG A 52 8.78 -6.03 -5.30
CA ARG A 52 8.88 -5.26 -4.05
C ARG A 52 8.46 -6.08 -2.84
N ARG A 53 9.26 -7.08 -2.45
CA ARG A 53 8.89 -8.06 -1.41
C ARG A 53 8.91 -7.50 0.01
N GLY A 54 9.94 -6.72 0.35
CA GLY A 54 10.03 -6.03 1.65
C GLY A 54 10.03 -6.93 2.89
N ASN A 55 9.83 -6.33 4.05
CA ASN A 55 9.74 -6.98 5.37
C ASN A 55 8.82 -6.20 6.32
N ASP A 56 8.78 -6.54 7.61
CA ASP A 56 7.92 -5.84 8.59
C ASP A 56 8.17 -4.31 8.66
N ARG A 57 9.39 -3.84 8.36
CA ARG A 57 9.70 -2.40 8.28
C ARG A 57 9.06 -1.75 7.05
N THR A 58 8.88 -2.49 5.95
CA THR A 58 8.11 -2.04 4.80
C THR A 58 6.65 -1.78 5.17
N SER A 59 6.07 -2.54 6.12
CA SER A 59 4.72 -2.27 6.62
C SER A 59 4.62 -0.91 7.32
N LEU A 60 5.65 -0.51 8.09
CA LEU A 60 5.72 0.82 8.72
C LEU A 60 5.80 1.92 7.65
N ALA A 61 6.74 1.80 6.72
CA ALA A 61 6.94 2.80 5.67
C ALA A 61 5.68 3.00 4.81
N VAL A 62 5.08 1.91 4.33
CA VAL A 62 3.86 1.97 3.50
C VAL A 62 2.68 2.54 4.29
N ALA A 63 2.43 2.09 5.52
CA ALA A 63 1.30 2.60 6.30
C ALA A 63 1.44 4.08 6.65
N VAL A 64 2.65 4.55 6.96
CA VAL A 64 2.93 5.97 7.23
C VAL A 64 2.73 6.80 5.98
N ALA A 65 3.35 6.42 4.86
CA ALA A 65 3.25 7.18 3.61
C ALA A 65 1.81 7.29 3.11
N VAL A 66 1.07 6.18 3.11
CA VAL A 66 -0.34 6.12 2.71
C VAL A 66 -1.19 7.00 3.63
N ALA A 67 -1.02 6.92 4.95
CA ALA A 67 -1.77 7.77 5.88
C ALA A 67 -1.41 9.26 5.74
N ALA A 68 -0.13 9.58 5.63
CA ALA A 68 0.36 10.95 5.52
C ALA A 68 -0.12 11.63 4.23
N GLN A 69 -0.24 10.87 3.13
CA GLN A 69 -0.68 11.37 1.82
C GLN A 69 -2.06 12.04 1.84
N THR A 70 -2.98 11.61 2.72
CA THR A 70 -4.38 12.12 2.70
C THR A 70 -4.94 12.43 4.08
N ILE A 71 -4.10 12.53 5.13
CA ILE A 71 -4.61 12.70 6.49
C ILE A 71 -5.48 13.97 6.66
N LEU A 72 -5.22 15.02 5.89
CA LEU A 72 -6.01 16.25 5.89
C LEU A 72 -7.30 16.16 5.04
N ASP A 73 -7.37 15.17 4.16
CA ASP A 73 -8.38 14.99 3.13
C ASP A 73 -9.46 13.96 3.49
N VAL A 74 -9.31 13.31 4.63
CA VAL A 74 -10.26 12.34 5.17
C VAL A 74 -11.08 12.94 6.32
N PRO A 75 -12.29 12.42 6.60
CA PRO A 75 -13.12 12.91 7.70
C PRO A 75 -12.40 12.83 9.05
N GLU A 76 -12.73 13.71 10.00
CA GLU A 76 -12.12 13.71 11.34
C GLU A 76 -12.27 12.35 12.05
N ALA A 77 -13.39 11.66 11.82
CA ALA A 77 -13.62 10.31 12.34
C ALA A 77 -12.56 9.30 11.84
N THR A 78 -12.06 9.47 10.62
CA THR A 78 -10.98 8.67 10.02
C THR A 78 -9.60 9.16 10.48
N GLN A 79 -9.42 10.45 10.72
CA GLN A 79 -8.15 10.99 11.24
C GLN A 79 -7.78 10.40 12.60
N ARG A 80 -8.77 10.12 13.47
CA ARG A 80 -8.56 9.57 14.82
C ARG A 80 -7.84 8.20 14.84
N PRO A 81 -8.34 7.14 14.17
CA PRO A 81 -7.62 5.87 14.09
C PRO A 81 -6.28 5.99 13.34
N LEU A 82 -6.18 6.86 12.33
CA LEU A 82 -4.90 7.12 11.65
C LEU A 82 -3.86 7.75 12.58
N ALA A 83 -4.24 8.74 13.38
CA ALA A 83 -3.39 9.36 14.38
C ALA A 83 -2.90 8.34 15.43
N ALA A 84 -3.79 7.43 15.87
CA ALA A 84 -3.40 6.35 16.79
C ALA A 84 -2.34 5.42 16.17
N GLY A 85 -2.53 5.05 14.90
CA GLY A 85 -1.57 4.24 14.15
C GLY A 85 -0.23 4.96 13.93
N LEU A 86 -0.26 6.24 13.52
CA LEU A 86 0.92 7.06 13.31
C LEU A 86 1.74 7.29 14.60
N LEU A 87 1.08 7.45 15.75
CA LEU A 87 1.76 7.54 17.05
C LEU A 87 2.48 6.23 17.41
N GLN A 88 1.92 5.07 17.08
CA GLN A 88 2.61 3.79 17.27
C GLN A 88 3.77 3.64 16.27
N ALA A 89 3.57 4.02 15.01
CA ALA A 89 4.59 3.97 13.98
C ALA A 89 5.78 4.88 14.30
N GLU A 90 5.55 6.10 14.80
CA GLU A 90 6.59 7.04 15.19
C GLU A 90 7.51 6.46 16.26
N ARG A 91 6.93 5.81 17.28
CA ARG A 91 7.69 5.13 18.34
C ARG A 91 8.50 3.96 17.82
N LEU A 92 7.90 3.11 17.00
CA LEU A 92 8.58 1.96 16.40
C LEU A 92 9.73 2.39 15.48
N CYS A 93 9.55 3.48 14.74
CA CYS A 93 10.62 4.03 13.91
C CYS A 93 11.75 4.62 14.76
N ALA A 94 11.43 5.24 15.91
CA ALA A 94 12.43 5.73 16.85
C ALA A 94 13.32 4.60 17.41
N ASP A 95 12.73 3.44 17.71
CA ASP A 95 13.46 2.26 18.19
C ASP A 95 14.36 1.63 17.08
N ALA A 96 14.13 1.98 15.82
CA ALA A 96 14.80 1.41 14.65
C ALA A 96 15.69 2.41 13.88
N GLU A 97 16.06 3.53 14.51
CA GLU A 97 17.00 4.48 13.93
C GLU A 97 18.41 3.87 13.75
N PRO A 98 19.15 4.26 12.69
CA PRO A 98 18.83 5.31 11.71
C PRO A 98 17.93 4.87 10.55
N ASP A 99 17.66 3.57 10.40
CA ASP A 99 17.05 2.97 9.19
C ASP A 99 15.66 3.54 8.85
N LEU A 100 14.88 3.95 9.86
CA LEU A 100 13.52 4.49 9.70
C LEU A 100 13.39 5.98 10.06
N ALA A 101 14.48 6.75 10.07
CA ALA A 101 14.45 8.17 10.42
C ALA A 101 13.55 9.01 9.47
N ALA A 102 13.55 8.70 8.17
CA ALA A 102 12.69 9.39 7.20
C ALA A 102 11.21 9.10 7.44
N THR A 103 10.85 7.82 7.60
CA THR A 103 9.49 7.38 7.94
C THR A 103 9.01 8.00 9.26
N ARG A 104 9.89 8.06 10.26
CA ARG A 104 9.58 8.73 11.54
C ARG A 104 9.22 10.20 11.33
N ARG A 105 10.04 10.93 10.55
CA ARG A 105 9.82 12.35 10.29
C ARG A 105 8.51 12.58 9.55
N GLU A 106 8.17 11.74 8.59
CA GLU A 106 6.90 11.79 7.87
C GLU A 106 5.70 11.58 8.81
N ALA A 107 5.76 10.58 9.68
CA ALA A 107 4.72 10.36 10.70
C ALA A 107 4.55 11.58 11.63
N GLN A 108 5.66 12.18 12.07
CA GLN A 108 5.64 13.38 12.91
C GLN A 108 5.03 14.59 12.18
N LEU A 109 5.29 14.75 10.89
CA LEU A 109 4.69 15.83 10.10
C LEU A 109 3.18 15.63 9.96
N ALA A 110 2.73 14.41 9.61
CA ALA A 110 1.32 14.09 9.53
C ALA A 110 0.58 14.34 10.86
N LEU A 111 1.16 13.90 11.99
CA LEU A 111 0.58 14.12 13.31
C LEU A 111 0.43 15.61 13.68
N LYS A 112 1.39 16.46 13.29
CA LYS A 112 1.31 17.92 13.51
C LYS A 112 0.16 18.57 12.74
N MET A 113 -0.31 17.96 11.66
CA MET A 113 -1.41 18.48 10.83
C MET A 113 -2.79 18.18 11.43
N VAL A 114 -2.90 17.23 12.35
CA VAL A 114 -4.18 16.82 12.95
C VAL A 114 -4.14 16.84 14.49
N PRO A 115 -3.83 17.99 15.13
CA PRO A 115 -3.69 18.05 16.59
C PRO A 115 -4.96 17.65 17.35
N GLY A 116 -6.15 17.85 16.77
CA GLY A 116 -7.42 17.40 17.36
C GLY A 116 -7.54 15.88 17.45
N ALA A 117 -7.10 15.15 16.41
CA ALA A 117 -7.05 13.70 16.40
C ALA A 117 -6.01 13.16 17.39
N VAL A 118 -4.83 13.79 17.47
CA VAL A 118 -3.80 13.45 18.48
C VAL A 118 -4.35 13.61 19.89
N ALA A 119 -4.95 14.76 20.20
CA ALA A 119 -5.54 15.02 21.51
C ALA A 119 -6.69 14.04 21.84
N TRP A 120 -7.42 13.56 20.84
CA TRP A 120 -8.43 12.52 21.04
C TRP A 120 -7.79 11.19 21.46
N VAL A 121 -6.69 10.77 20.82
CA VAL A 121 -5.97 9.55 21.19
C VAL A 121 -5.41 9.65 22.61
N ASP A 122 -4.84 10.80 22.97
CA ASP A 122 -4.29 11.03 24.31
C ASP A 122 -5.37 10.89 25.41
N ARG A 123 -6.59 11.38 25.15
CA ARG A 123 -7.73 11.25 26.08
C ARG A 123 -8.19 9.81 26.29
N LEU A 124 -7.98 8.92 25.33
CA LEU A 124 -8.30 7.50 25.51
C LEU A 124 -7.36 6.78 26.46
N GLY A 125 -6.18 7.35 26.75
CA GLY A 125 -5.22 6.76 27.68
C GLY A 125 -4.66 5.41 27.22
N ILE A 126 -4.70 5.10 25.91
CA ILE A 126 -4.15 3.86 25.37
C ILE A 126 -2.62 3.95 25.38
N ARG A 127 -1.99 3.32 26.38
CA ARG A 127 -0.54 3.34 26.62
C ARG A 127 0.20 2.07 26.19
N GLY A 128 -0.51 1.09 25.64
CA GLY A 128 0.09 -0.18 25.21
C GLY A 128 1.07 0.05 24.06
N ARG A 129 2.33 -0.38 24.23
CA ARG A 129 3.27 -0.56 23.13
C ARG A 129 2.97 -1.88 22.43
N ILE A 130 3.01 -1.85 21.11
CA ILE A 130 3.02 -3.06 20.28
C ILE A 130 4.39 -3.17 19.61
N ASP A 131 4.83 -4.39 19.32
CA ASP A 131 6.04 -4.62 18.53
C ASP A 131 5.79 -4.42 17.02
N ALA A 132 6.87 -4.37 16.24
CA ALA A 132 6.81 -4.17 14.79
C ALA A 132 6.01 -5.26 14.08
N HIS A 133 6.10 -6.50 14.55
CA HIS A 133 5.36 -7.62 13.97
C HIS A 133 3.84 -7.48 14.18
N THR A 134 3.41 -7.16 15.39
CA THR A 134 2.00 -6.90 15.72
C THR A 134 1.49 -5.66 14.99
N PHE A 135 2.32 -4.63 14.84
CA PHE A 135 1.99 -3.46 14.02
C PHE A 135 1.73 -3.87 12.56
N ALA A 136 2.65 -4.60 11.93
CA ALA A 136 2.55 -5.07 10.55
C ALA A 136 1.30 -5.93 10.33
N LYS A 137 0.96 -6.79 11.31
CA LYS A 137 -0.19 -7.71 11.20
C LYS A 137 -1.54 -7.05 11.47
N ARG A 138 -1.62 -6.02 12.31
CA ARG A 138 -2.90 -5.46 12.79
C ARG A 138 -3.09 -3.98 12.47
N SER A 139 -2.11 -3.16 12.81
CA SER A 139 -2.23 -1.71 12.72
C SER A 139 -2.08 -1.23 11.29
N ALA A 140 -1.05 -1.72 10.58
CA ALA A 140 -0.76 -1.29 9.21
C ALA A 140 -1.92 -1.57 8.23
N PRO A 141 -2.54 -2.77 8.20
CA PRO A 141 -3.70 -3.02 7.35
C PRO A 141 -4.91 -2.17 7.72
N THR A 142 -5.12 -1.94 9.02
CA THR A 142 -6.22 -1.09 9.51
C THR A 142 -6.03 0.36 9.06
N MET A 143 -4.80 0.89 9.16
CA MET A 143 -4.48 2.23 8.68
C MET A 143 -4.75 2.37 7.18
N VAL A 144 -4.21 1.45 6.37
CA VAL A 144 -4.43 1.44 4.91
C VAL A 144 -5.92 1.41 4.56
N ARG A 145 -6.69 0.53 5.22
CA ARG A 145 -8.14 0.44 5.02
C ARG A 145 -8.85 1.74 5.39
N CYS A 146 -8.58 2.29 6.58
CA CYS A 146 -9.17 3.55 7.02
C CYS A 146 -8.85 4.70 6.06
N THR A 147 -7.62 4.77 5.54
CA THR A 147 -7.23 5.79 4.57
C THR A 147 -8.03 5.67 3.27
N VAL A 148 -8.11 4.47 2.68
CA VAL A 148 -8.86 4.24 1.43
C VAL A 148 -10.34 4.52 1.62
N GLU A 149 -10.97 3.94 2.65
CA GLU A 149 -12.39 4.18 2.98
C GLU A 149 -12.66 5.67 3.25
N GLY A 150 -11.73 6.36 3.92
CA GLY A 150 -11.83 7.80 4.18
C GLY A 150 -11.84 8.63 2.91
N VAL A 151 -10.97 8.31 1.93
CA VAL A 151 -10.94 8.99 0.63
C VAL A 151 -12.24 8.77 -0.13
N VAL A 152 -12.76 7.53 -0.14
CA VAL A 152 -14.00 7.17 -0.82
C VAL A 152 -15.20 7.90 -0.19
N VAL A 153 -15.31 7.91 1.14
CA VAL A 153 -16.42 8.55 1.85
C VAL A 153 -16.41 10.07 1.70
N SER A 154 -15.24 10.70 1.53
CA SER A 154 -15.14 12.14 1.26
C SER A 154 -15.80 12.55 -0.07
N ALA A 155 -16.14 11.60 -0.96
CA ALA A 155 -16.92 11.80 -2.20
C ALA A 155 -16.45 12.99 -3.06
N SER A 156 -15.13 13.17 -3.18
CA SER A 156 -14.52 14.20 -4.01
C SER A 156 -14.63 13.86 -5.50
N PRO A 157 -14.81 14.82 -6.41
CA PRO A 157 -14.76 14.60 -7.85
C PRO A 157 -13.45 13.94 -8.33
N ASP A 158 -12.36 14.07 -7.55
CA ASP A 158 -11.05 13.50 -7.85
C ASP A 158 -10.76 12.18 -7.11
N CYS A 159 -11.79 11.40 -6.77
CA CYS A 159 -11.64 10.17 -5.98
C CYS A 159 -10.63 9.19 -6.59
N ASP A 160 -10.75 8.86 -7.88
CA ASP A 160 -9.86 7.92 -8.56
C ASP A 160 -8.40 8.39 -8.57
N VAL A 161 -8.18 9.69 -8.82
CA VAL A 161 -6.84 10.31 -8.79
C VAL A 161 -6.23 10.19 -7.40
N ARG A 162 -7.03 10.45 -6.36
CA ARG A 162 -6.59 10.33 -4.96
C ARG A 162 -6.28 8.88 -4.59
N LEU A 163 -7.08 7.92 -5.04
CA LEU A 163 -6.81 6.49 -4.83
C LEU A 163 -5.54 6.05 -5.55
N GLY A 164 -5.29 6.53 -6.77
CA GLY A 164 -4.03 6.35 -7.49
C GLY A 164 -2.83 6.90 -6.72
N ALA A 165 -2.93 8.12 -6.19
CA ALA A 165 -1.88 8.75 -5.38
C ALA A 165 -1.57 7.96 -4.10
N LEU A 166 -2.56 7.31 -3.47
CA LEU A 166 -2.30 6.40 -2.34
C LEU A 166 -1.45 5.20 -2.76
N LEU A 167 -1.75 4.60 -3.91
CA LEU A 167 -0.96 3.47 -4.43
C LEU A 167 0.46 3.91 -4.78
N GLU A 168 0.62 5.07 -5.42
CA GLU A 168 1.93 5.66 -5.72
C GLU A 168 2.76 5.91 -4.45
N ALA A 169 2.15 6.48 -3.41
CA ALA A 169 2.80 6.67 -2.11
C ALA A 169 3.26 5.33 -1.50
N GLY A 170 2.41 4.30 -1.55
CA GLY A 170 2.76 2.95 -1.10
C GLY A 170 3.90 2.31 -1.92
N ILE A 171 3.93 2.51 -3.23
CA ILE A 171 5.01 2.04 -4.12
C ILE A 171 6.32 2.76 -3.79
N ALA A 172 6.28 4.09 -3.62
CA ALA A 172 7.45 4.90 -3.31
C ALA A 172 8.05 4.57 -1.93
N ALA A 173 7.20 4.25 -0.95
CA ALA A 173 7.63 3.84 0.38
C ALA A 173 8.12 2.38 0.47
N SER A 174 7.86 1.59 -0.57
CA SER A 174 8.33 0.20 -0.66
C SER A 174 9.78 0.15 -1.17
N PRO A 175 10.57 -0.86 -0.78
CA PRO A 175 11.93 -1.00 -1.29
C PRO A 175 11.92 -1.10 -2.83
N ALA A 176 13.04 -0.71 -3.44
CA ALA A 176 13.25 -0.92 -4.87
C ALA A 176 13.02 -2.40 -5.25
N PRO A 177 12.52 -2.68 -6.46
CA PRO A 177 12.29 -4.06 -6.87
C PRO A 177 13.60 -4.84 -6.85
N ASP A 178 13.56 -6.06 -6.32
CA ASP A 178 14.69 -6.99 -6.41
C ASP A 178 15.02 -7.17 -7.89
N THR A 179 16.30 -7.02 -8.29
CA THR A 179 16.76 -7.04 -9.70
C THR A 179 16.51 -8.37 -10.44
N VAL A 180 15.82 -9.33 -9.83
CA VAL A 180 15.45 -10.59 -10.45
C VAL A 180 14.16 -10.40 -11.24
N ILE A 181 14.25 -9.67 -12.36
CA ILE A 181 13.29 -9.85 -13.45
C ILE A 181 13.66 -11.20 -14.07
N ALA A 182 12.93 -12.26 -13.69
CA ALA A 182 12.88 -13.44 -14.54
C ALA A 182 12.37 -12.95 -15.91
N ALA A 183 13.20 -13.09 -16.94
CA ALA A 183 12.78 -12.79 -18.30
C ALA A 183 11.43 -13.47 -18.56
N PRO A 184 10.46 -12.79 -19.20
CA PRO A 184 9.19 -13.43 -19.50
C PRO A 184 9.49 -14.63 -20.40
N ALA A 185 9.39 -15.82 -19.84
CA ALA A 185 9.30 -17.05 -20.62
C ALA A 185 7.92 -17.03 -21.28
N PHE A 186 7.77 -16.23 -22.33
CA PHE A 186 6.85 -16.58 -23.38
C PHE A 186 7.36 -17.90 -23.93
N ALA A 187 6.88 -18.99 -23.36
CA ALA A 187 7.00 -20.30 -23.96
C ALA A 187 6.25 -20.20 -25.29
N VAL A 188 7.00 -19.91 -26.35
CA VAL A 188 6.60 -20.25 -27.71
C VAL A 188 6.46 -21.76 -27.68
N GLY A 189 5.20 -22.22 -27.55
CA GLY A 189 4.88 -23.63 -27.73
C GLY A 189 5.43 -24.08 -29.08
N PRO A 190 5.88 -25.34 -29.20
CA PRO A 190 6.49 -25.80 -30.44
C PRO A 190 5.53 -25.54 -31.60
N THR A 191 6.02 -24.81 -32.61
CA THR A 191 5.36 -24.64 -33.90
C THR A 191 5.24 -26.00 -34.58
N GLY A 192 4.24 -26.78 -34.18
CA GLY A 192 3.80 -27.96 -34.91
C GLY A 192 3.06 -27.51 -36.17
N PRO A 193 3.28 -28.16 -37.33
CA PRO A 193 2.60 -27.80 -38.57
C PRO A 193 1.09 -28.04 -38.44
N TRP A 194 0.31 -27.05 -38.88
CA TRP A 194 -1.14 -27.11 -38.95
C TRP A 194 -1.59 -28.27 -39.85
N PRO A 195 -2.55 -29.12 -39.46
CA PRO A 195 -3.05 -30.17 -40.34
C PRO A 195 -3.86 -29.54 -41.48
N THR A 196 -3.48 -29.87 -42.72
CA THR A 196 -4.23 -29.51 -43.92
C THR A 196 -5.58 -30.25 -43.96
N PRO A 197 -6.68 -29.57 -44.31
CA PRO A 197 -7.97 -30.24 -44.51
C PRO A 197 -7.95 -30.97 -45.86
N THR A 198 -8.09 -32.29 -45.83
CA THR A 198 -8.46 -33.10 -47.00
C THR A 198 -9.95 -32.93 -47.30
N HIS A 199 -10.24 -32.55 -48.55
CA HIS A 199 -11.56 -32.59 -49.18
C HIS A 199 -12.07 -34.01 -49.38
#